data_AF-A0A936VBE0-F1
#
_entry.id   AF-A0A936VBE0-F1
#
_cell.length_a   1.000
_cell.length_b   1.000
_cell.length_c   1.000
_cell.angle_alpha   90.00
_cell.angle_beta   90.00
_cell.angle_gamma   90.00
#
_symmetry.space_group_name_H-M   'P 1'
#
loop_
_entity.id
_entity.type
_entity.pdbx_description
1 polymer ?
#
loop_
_entity_poly.entity_id
_entity_poly.type
_entity_poly.pdbx_seq_one_letter_code
_entity_poly.pdbx_strand_id
1 'polypeptide(L)'
;MKTPLLVANDSRDESREKDSWGTNILLESEAPTAAVKRPGLTLTYDGTSPGQGVFIWPDSGGLTVVSVEDDELTFPVVVDIGDEVDGWYAMVENPPTAPGPDDPYWSATPPDSSRYMIACTTYDDYSTHYCTMSVRTTSPVKDQVLSQKAASIAAACKSIQRVIAAARGLIVWLLDSQTLVPPTPVYTVYRFYPTSLPYNVSGTIYADNGYLDSQTGIDWSAGYVPTQTAVPTTPYGFAGAYTIGPVKSEHSHSGISITSTGSVARIAAADIGLTAGSYYLSQVRYIEVSGANEAEYNGTFIGWITTDDLQTKADFINDMNDGWLYYQMSGTPSSATATGTIVVKSYY
;
A
#
# COMPACT_ATOMS: atom_id res chain seq x y z
N MET A 1 16.30 16.84 -30.99
CA MET A 1 17.36 17.87 -31.03
C MET A 1 18.62 17.19 -30.51
N LYS A 2 19.72 17.12 -31.28
CA LYS A 2 20.93 16.36 -30.93
C LYS A 2 21.90 17.29 -30.18
N THR A 3 22.31 16.93 -28.97
CA THR A 3 23.31 17.67 -28.19
C THR A 3 24.65 16.94 -28.28
N PRO A 4 25.76 17.60 -28.64
CA PRO A 4 27.07 16.94 -28.72
C PRO A 4 27.66 16.70 -27.33
N LEU A 5 28.01 15.43 -27.06
CA LEU A 5 28.84 15.00 -25.94
C LEU A 5 30.26 15.51 -26.18
N LEU A 6 30.73 16.53 -25.46
CA LEU A 6 32.15 16.82 -25.20
C LEU A 6 32.28 18.09 -24.35
N VAL A 7 31.98 18.00 -23.05
CA VAL A 7 32.59 18.87 -22.03
C VAL A 7 32.91 18.00 -20.81
N ALA A 8 34.19 17.90 -20.45
CA ALA A 8 34.61 17.24 -19.22
C ALA A 8 34.13 18.08 -18.03
N ASN A 9 33.37 17.47 -17.12
CA ASN A 9 32.87 18.12 -15.92
C ASN A 9 33.98 18.15 -14.86
N ASP A 10 34.79 19.21 -14.83
CA ASP A 10 35.73 19.46 -13.73
C ASP A 10 34.92 19.93 -12.50
N SER A 11 34.88 19.08 -11.47
CA SER A 11 33.86 19.08 -10.43
C SER A 11 34.03 20.18 -9.37
N ARG A 12 33.83 21.44 -9.73
CA ARG A 12 33.80 22.55 -8.75
C ARG A 12 32.77 23.63 -9.11
N ASP A 13 31.48 23.31 -9.16
CA ASP A 13 30.45 24.36 -9.12
C ASP A 13 29.14 23.88 -8.47
N GLU A 14 28.51 24.80 -7.76
CA GLU A 14 27.40 24.63 -6.81
C GLU A 14 26.01 24.51 -7.48
N SER A 15 25.95 24.18 -8.77
CA SER A 15 24.70 24.05 -9.54
C SER A 15 24.60 22.72 -10.27
N ARG A 16 24.16 21.66 -9.56
CA ARG A 16 23.83 20.37 -10.18
C ARG A 16 22.40 20.43 -10.74
N GLU A 17 22.25 20.61 -12.05
CA GLU A 17 20.97 20.38 -12.75
C GLU A 17 20.80 18.90 -13.13
N LYS A 18 19.55 18.47 -13.39
CA LYS A 18 19.15 17.06 -13.65
C LYS A 18 20.02 16.35 -14.70
N ASP A 19 20.57 17.08 -15.67
CA ASP A 19 21.42 16.52 -16.73
C ASP A 19 22.78 16.00 -16.25
N SER A 20 23.26 16.45 -15.09
CA SER A 20 24.59 16.10 -14.57
C SER A 20 24.72 14.67 -14.03
N TRP A 21 23.59 13.97 -13.81
CA TRP A 21 23.58 12.57 -13.36
C TRP A 21 23.86 11.59 -14.52
N GLY A 22 23.44 11.93 -15.74
CA GLY A 22 23.66 11.09 -16.92
C GLY A 22 25.07 11.19 -17.51
N THR A 23 25.76 12.32 -17.33
CA THR A 23 27.06 12.56 -17.99
C THR A 23 28.21 11.76 -17.38
N ASN A 24 28.14 11.39 -16.10
CA ASN A 24 29.14 10.54 -15.45
C ASN A 24 29.07 9.05 -15.87
N ILE A 25 28.03 8.65 -16.60
CA ILE A 25 27.76 7.25 -16.97
C ILE A 25 28.38 6.89 -18.33
N LEU A 26 28.77 7.87 -19.15
CA LEU A 26 29.15 7.68 -20.56
C LEU A 26 30.65 7.86 -20.86
N LEU A 27 31.50 8.02 -19.85
CA LEU A 27 32.94 8.24 -20.00
C LEU A 27 33.76 6.95 -19.76
N GLU A 28 33.54 5.90 -20.56
CA GLU A 28 34.43 4.73 -20.57
C GLU A 28 34.78 4.32 -22.01
N SER A 29 35.64 5.10 -22.68
CA SER A 29 36.20 4.73 -23.99
C SER A 29 37.61 4.13 -23.93
N GLU A 30 38.13 3.73 -22.76
CA GLU A 30 39.52 3.28 -22.64
C GLU A 30 39.71 2.05 -21.72
N ALA A 31 39.08 0.91 -22.04
CA ALA A 31 39.60 -0.43 -21.66
C ALA A 31 38.80 -1.57 -22.34
N PRO A 32 39.24 -2.15 -23.46
CA PRO A 32 38.46 -3.15 -24.21
C PRO A 32 38.49 -4.57 -23.60
N THR A 33 38.85 -4.76 -22.33
CA THR A 33 39.08 -6.11 -21.76
C THR A 33 38.62 -6.33 -20.31
N ALA A 34 37.95 -5.36 -19.69
CA ALA A 34 37.32 -5.57 -18.39
C ALA A 34 35.82 -5.29 -18.53
N ALA A 35 34.98 -6.23 -18.10
CA ALA A 35 33.57 -5.95 -17.82
C ALA A 35 33.52 -5.01 -16.60
N VAL A 36 33.75 -3.72 -16.83
CA VAL A 36 33.69 -2.71 -15.78
C VAL A 36 32.22 -2.45 -15.48
N LYS A 37 31.83 -2.72 -14.24
CA LYS A 37 30.49 -2.40 -13.74
C LYS A 37 30.32 -0.88 -13.77
N ARG A 38 29.42 -0.35 -14.63
CA ARG A 38 29.11 1.09 -14.68
C ARG A 38 28.76 1.61 -13.28
N PRO A 39 29.32 2.74 -12.83
CA PRO A 39 28.97 3.35 -11.55
C PRO A 39 27.46 3.56 -11.45
N GLY A 40 26.82 3.00 -10.41
CA GLY A 40 25.36 3.10 -10.19
C GLY A 40 24.53 1.91 -10.65
N LEU A 41 25.11 0.93 -11.36
CA LEU A 41 24.42 -0.34 -11.66
C LEU A 41 24.16 -1.12 -10.36
N THR A 42 22.89 -1.40 -10.07
CA THR A 42 22.50 -2.26 -8.95
C THR A 42 22.64 -3.73 -9.29
N LEU A 43 22.42 -4.11 -10.56
CA LEU A 43 22.57 -5.46 -11.09
C LEU A 43 23.19 -5.40 -12.50
N THR A 44 24.00 -6.40 -12.86
CA THR A 44 24.55 -6.58 -14.22
C THR A 44 23.90 -7.81 -14.83
N TYR A 45 23.31 -7.69 -16.03
CA TYR A 45 22.79 -8.85 -16.76
C TYR A 45 23.96 -9.63 -17.37
N ASP A 46 23.98 -10.96 -17.14
CA ASP A 46 24.75 -12.09 -17.69
C ASP A 46 26.20 -11.94 -18.23
N GLY A 47 26.80 -10.75 -18.18
CA GLY A 47 28.17 -10.45 -18.59
C GLY A 47 28.43 -10.52 -20.09
N THR A 48 27.40 -10.68 -20.94
CA THR A 48 27.60 -10.91 -22.38
C THR A 48 27.82 -9.62 -23.18
N SER A 49 27.33 -8.48 -22.68
CA SER A 49 27.56 -7.15 -23.27
C SER A 49 28.06 -6.15 -22.21
N PRO A 50 29.14 -5.38 -22.48
CA PRO A 50 29.65 -4.37 -21.56
C PRO A 50 28.59 -3.32 -21.21
N GLY A 51 28.27 -3.20 -19.91
CA GLY A 51 27.44 -2.10 -19.40
C GLY A 51 25.93 -2.34 -19.34
N GLN A 52 25.46 -3.56 -19.60
CA GLN A 52 24.07 -3.93 -19.38
C GLN A 52 23.74 -4.07 -17.91
N GLY A 53 22.52 -3.68 -17.53
CA GLY A 53 22.03 -3.90 -16.17
C GLY A 53 20.95 -2.96 -15.71
N VAL A 54 20.74 -2.91 -14.39
CA VAL A 54 19.63 -2.19 -13.75
C VAL A 54 20.15 -0.97 -13.01
N PHE A 55 19.48 0.17 -13.19
CA PHE A 55 19.70 1.42 -12.47
C PHE A 55 18.47 1.82 -11.67
N ILE A 56 18.69 2.56 -10.59
CA ILE A 56 17.64 3.33 -9.94
C ILE A 56 17.71 4.75 -10.48
N TRP A 57 16.67 5.16 -11.19
CA TRP A 57 16.55 6.46 -11.82
C TRP A 57 15.63 7.39 -11.01
N PRO A 58 16.07 8.60 -10.66
CA PRO A 58 15.20 9.57 -10.01
C PRO A 58 14.21 10.16 -11.02
N ASP A 59 12.92 9.95 -10.80
CA ASP A 59 11.81 10.58 -11.52
C ASP A 59 11.05 11.56 -10.60
N SER A 60 10.31 12.49 -11.21
CA SER A 60 9.44 13.47 -10.55
C SER A 60 8.40 12.85 -9.61
N GLY A 61 8.05 11.57 -9.78
CA GLY A 61 7.15 10.81 -8.91
C GLY A 61 7.84 9.87 -7.91
N GLY A 62 9.18 9.80 -7.88
CA GLY A 62 9.94 8.89 -7.02
C GLY A 62 11.08 8.18 -7.73
N LEU A 63 11.65 7.16 -7.08
CA LEU A 63 12.71 6.32 -7.67
C LEU A 63 12.07 5.28 -8.59
N THR A 64 12.49 5.22 -9.86
CA THR A 64 12.07 4.18 -10.82
C THR A 64 13.24 3.27 -11.18
N VAL A 65 12.93 2.04 -11.58
CA VAL A 65 13.95 1.05 -11.99
C VAL A 65 14.06 1.09 -13.50
N VAL A 66 15.24 1.44 -14.02
CA VAL A 66 15.52 1.54 -15.46
C VAL A 66 16.49 0.44 -15.85
N SER A 67 16.26 -0.23 -16.97
CA SER A 67 17.26 -1.12 -17.55
C SER A 67 18.11 -0.38 -18.58
N VAL A 68 19.36 -0.81 -18.70
CA VAL A 68 20.28 -0.35 -19.74
C VAL A 68 20.65 -1.54 -20.58
N GLU A 69 20.32 -1.46 -21.86
CA GLU A 69 20.70 -2.43 -22.89
C GLU A 69 21.19 -1.65 -24.10
N ASP A 70 22.34 -2.02 -24.66
CA ASP A 70 22.92 -1.41 -25.87
C ASP A 70 23.01 0.13 -25.83
N ASP A 71 23.40 0.68 -24.68
CA ASP A 71 23.47 2.14 -24.41
C ASP A 71 22.13 2.88 -24.47
N GLU A 72 21.01 2.16 -24.46
CA GLU A 72 19.67 2.70 -24.40
C GLU A 72 19.07 2.52 -22.99
N LEU A 73 18.48 3.59 -22.46
CA LEU A 73 17.73 3.56 -21.20
C LEU A 73 16.31 3.11 -21.49
N THR A 74 15.93 1.95 -20.99
CA THR A 74 14.56 1.45 -21.07
C THR A 74 13.84 1.72 -19.75
N PHE A 75 12.87 2.62 -19.80
CA PHE A 75 11.99 2.91 -18.68
C PHE A 75 10.85 1.88 -18.63
N PRO A 76 10.42 1.47 -17.43
CA PRO A 76 9.28 0.58 -17.30
C PRO A 76 8.04 1.30 -17.81
N VAL A 77 7.28 0.63 -18.68
CA VAL A 77 5.97 1.13 -19.12
C VAL A 77 5.07 1.16 -17.90
N VAL A 78 4.59 2.36 -17.55
CA VAL A 78 3.53 2.50 -16.55
C VAL A 78 2.22 2.11 -17.23
N VAL A 79 1.51 1.16 -16.63
CA VAL A 79 0.22 0.68 -17.10
C VAL A 79 -0.83 1.14 -16.10
N ASP A 80 -1.69 2.06 -16.51
CA ASP A 80 -2.78 2.56 -15.68
C ASP A 80 -4.03 1.68 -15.80
N ILE A 81 -4.92 1.79 -14.82
CA ILE A 81 -6.21 1.08 -14.86
C ILE A 81 -7.00 1.52 -16.10
N GLY A 82 -7.31 0.56 -16.97
CA GLY A 82 -8.02 0.78 -18.22
C GLY A 82 -7.13 0.94 -19.45
N ASP A 83 -5.81 0.91 -19.32
CA ASP A 83 -4.91 0.82 -20.46
C ASP A 83 -5.03 -0.55 -21.15
N GLU A 84 -5.04 -0.55 -22.49
CA GLU A 84 -5.06 -1.76 -23.30
C GLU A 84 -3.63 -2.22 -23.61
N VAL A 85 -3.30 -3.45 -23.20
CA VAL A 85 -2.01 -4.10 -23.46
C VAL A 85 -2.28 -5.47 -24.06
N ASP A 86 -1.79 -5.72 -25.26
CA ASP A 86 -1.95 -6.99 -25.98
C ASP A 86 -3.41 -7.50 -26.07
N GLY A 87 -4.36 -6.58 -26.23
CA GLY A 87 -5.79 -6.89 -26.35
C GLY A 87 -6.52 -7.10 -25.01
N TRP A 88 -5.88 -6.77 -23.88
CA TRP A 88 -6.48 -6.84 -22.55
C TRP A 88 -6.36 -5.51 -21.82
N TYR A 89 -7.42 -5.12 -21.13
CA TYR A 89 -7.45 -3.92 -20.29
C TYR A 89 -6.93 -4.22 -18.89
N ALA A 90 -6.03 -3.39 -18.39
CA ALA A 90 -5.51 -3.48 -17.04
C ALA A 90 -6.60 -3.16 -16.00
N MET A 91 -6.73 -4.01 -14.99
CA MET A 91 -7.73 -3.88 -13.92
C MET A 91 -7.13 -3.34 -12.62
N VAL A 92 -5.81 -3.18 -12.54
CA VAL A 92 -5.05 -2.54 -11.47
C VAL A 92 -3.93 -1.69 -12.09
N GLU A 93 -3.39 -0.74 -11.34
CA GLU A 93 -2.19 -0.01 -11.74
C GLU A 93 -0.97 -0.96 -11.70
N ASN A 94 -0.18 -0.94 -12.77
CA ASN A 94 1.01 -1.76 -12.98
C ASN A 94 0.81 -3.25 -12.63
N PRO A 95 -0.05 -3.99 -13.38
CA PRO A 95 -0.30 -5.40 -13.12
C PRO A 95 1.00 -6.23 -13.02
N PRO A 96 1.14 -7.10 -12.01
CA PRO A 96 2.39 -7.84 -11.78
C PRO A 96 2.53 -9.12 -12.64
N THR A 97 1.61 -9.33 -13.59
CA THR A 97 1.55 -10.49 -14.48
C THR A 97 1.33 -10.01 -15.90
N ALA A 98 1.76 -10.78 -16.90
CA ALA A 98 1.53 -10.44 -18.29
C ALA A 98 0.02 -10.50 -18.65
N PRO A 99 -0.43 -9.72 -19.65
CA PRO A 99 -1.81 -9.76 -20.16
C PRO A 99 -2.25 -11.17 -20.56
N GLY A 100 -3.48 -11.54 -20.24
CA GLY A 100 -4.03 -12.82 -20.65
C GLY A 100 -5.38 -13.20 -20.03
N PRO A 101 -6.00 -14.28 -20.55
CA PRO A 101 -7.21 -14.84 -19.98
C PRO A 101 -6.92 -15.44 -18.60
N ASP A 102 -7.98 -15.59 -17.80
CA ASP A 102 -7.96 -16.24 -16.46
C ASP A 102 -7.11 -15.53 -15.39
N ASP A 103 -6.63 -14.31 -15.67
CA ASP A 103 -5.99 -13.45 -14.69
C ASP A 103 -6.89 -12.26 -14.34
N PRO A 104 -7.42 -12.17 -13.10
CA PRO A 104 -8.23 -11.04 -12.65
C PRO A 104 -7.60 -9.64 -12.81
N TYR A 105 -6.28 -9.51 -12.99
CA TYR A 105 -5.64 -8.23 -13.29
C TYR A 105 -5.88 -7.73 -14.71
N TRP A 106 -6.46 -8.56 -15.58
CA TRP A 106 -6.67 -8.28 -17.00
C TRP A 106 -8.12 -8.58 -17.40
N SER A 107 -8.67 -7.79 -18.32
CA SER A 107 -10.06 -7.94 -18.79
C SER A 107 -10.16 -7.79 -20.30
N ALA A 108 -10.99 -8.60 -20.96
CA ALA A 108 -11.27 -8.48 -22.39
C ALA A 108 -12.16 -7.27 -22.72
N THR A 109 -12.78 -6.65 -21.72
CA THR A 109 -13.60 -5.44 -21.87
C THR A 109 -13.04 -4.29 -21.03
N PRO A 110 -13.14 -3.04 -21.51
CA PRO A 110 -12.71 -1.88 -20.74
C PRO A 110 -13.40 -1.84 -19.37
N PRO A 111 -12.69 -1.44 -18.31
CA PRO A 111 -13.31 -1.20 -17.02
C PRO A 111 -14.22 0.03 -17.08
N ASP A 112 -15.23 0.05 -16.21
CA ASP A 112 -16.01 1.26 -15.95
C ASP A 112 -15.22 2.24 -15.06
N SER A 113 -15.89 3.29 -14.57
CA SER A 113 -15.29 4.25 -13.63
C SER A 113 -15.21 3.74 -12.18
N SER A 114 -15.77 2.57 -11.87
CA SER A 114 -15.81 2.05 -10.51
C SER A 114 -14.41 1.67 -10.05
N ARG A 115 -14.06 2.01 -8.81
CA ARG A 115 -12.80 1.60 -8.19
C ARG A 115 -13.10 0.94 -6.85
N TYR A 116 -12.42 -0.15 -6.57
CA TYR A 116 -12.61 -0.98 -5.39
C TYR A 116 -11.30 -1.15 -4.65
N MET A 117 -11.39 -1.26 -3.34
CA MET A 117 -10.25 -1.63 -2.52
C MET A 117 -10.72 -2.46 -1.33
N ILE A 118 -9.85 -3.37 -0.89
CA ILE A 118 -10.06 -4.25 0.24
C ILE A 118 -9.13 -3.80 1.36
N ALA A 119 -9.67 -3.72 2.56
CA ALA A 119 -8.88 -3.70 3.78
C ALA A 119 -9.00 -5.06 4.46
N CYS A 120 -7.88 -5.62 4.93
CA CYS A 120 -7.98 -6.63 5.97
C CYS A 120 -8.31 -5.90 7.27
N THR A 121 -9.38 -6.34 7.90
CA THR A 121 -9.91 -5.65 9.07
C THR A 121 -10.26 -6.63 10.14
N THR A 122 -10.64 -6.09 11.28
CA THR A 122 -11.06 -6.88 12.41
C THR A 122 -12.29 -7.71 12.03
N TYR A 123 -12.20 -9.02 12.18
CA TYR A 123 -13.30 -9.95 11.89
C TYR A 123 -14.50 -9.62 12.78
N ASP A 124 -15.70 -9.61 12.20
CA ASP A 124 -16.99 -9.51 12.88
C ASP A 124 -17.85 -10.68 12.39
N ASP A 125 -18.12 -11.63 13.27
CA ASP A 125 -19.26 -12.53 13.14
C ASP A 125 -20.08 -12.44 14.43
N TYR A 126 -20.82 -11.32 14.58
CA TYR A 126 -21.97 -11.06 15.47
C TYR A 126 -21.84 -11.47 16.96
N SER A 127 -20.73 -12.05 17.37
CA SER A 127 -20.51 -12.82 18.60
C SER A 127 -19.03 -12.83 19.01
N THR A 128 -18.10 -12.75 18.06
CA THR A 128 -16.67 -12.72 18.32
C THR A 128 -15.97 -11.73 17.38
N HIS A 129 -15.25 -10.77 17.94
CA HIS A 129 -14.49 -9.80 17.18
C HIS A 129 -13.01 -10.22 17.16
N TYR A 130 -12.26 -9.95 16.10
CA TYR A 130 -10.81 -10.19 16.10
C TYR A 130 -10.06 -9.03 15.52
N CYS A 131 -8.91 -8.64 16.04
CA CYS A 131 -8.05 -7.68 15.33
C CYS A 131 -7.32 -8.35 14.19
N THR A 132 -7.04 -7.66 13.07
CA THR A 132 -6.11 -8.14 12.05
C THR A 132 -4.95 -7.19 11.84
N MET A 133 -3.77 -7.76 11.61
CA MET A 133 -2.52 -7.02 11.46
C MET A 133 -1.56 -7.78 10.54
N SER A 134 -0.62 -7.10 9.88
CA SER A 134 0.47 -7.76 9.16
C SER A 134 1.72 -7.84 10.05
N VAL A 135 2.63 -8.76 9.75
CA VAL A 135 3.97 -8.76 10.38
C VAL A 135 4.81 -7.52 10.08
N ARG A 136 4.39 -6.70 9.11
CA ARG A 136 5.12 -5.52 8.64
C ARG A 136 4.63 -4.21 9.26
N THR A 137 3.56 -4.24 10.04
CA THR A 137 2.94 -3.06 10.62
C THR A 137 3.32 -2.92 12.08
N THR A 138 3.28 -1.70 12.60
CA THR A 138 3.62 -1.42 14.02
C THR A 138 2.39 -1.18 14.88
N SER A 139 1.24 -0.93 14.26
CA SER A 139 -0.03 -0.77 14.94
C SER A 139 -1.21 -1.02 13.99
N PRO A 140 -2.24 -1.77 14.40
CA PRO A 140 -3.42 -2.03 13.55
C PRO A 140 -4.31 -0.79 13.37
N VAL A 141 -4.15 0.25 14.20
CA VAL A 141 -4.92 1.51 14.07
C VAL A 141 -4.21 2.56 13.24
N LYS A 142 -2.88 2.46 13.09
CA LYS A 142 -2.11 3.34 12.20
C LYS A 142 -1.89 2.78 10.81
N ASP A 143 -1.67 1.48 10.74
CA ASP A 143 -1.44 0.79 9.48
C ASP A 143 -2.66 -0.05 9.11
N GLN A 144 -2.89 -0.24 7.81
CA GLN A 144 -3.90 -1.15 7.30
C GLN A 144 -3.31 -2.03 6.21
N VAL A 145 -3.63 -3.31 6.25
CA VAL A 145 -3.29 -4.21 5.15
C VAL A 145 -4.31 -3.99 4.04
N LEU A 146 -3.86 -3.44 2.91
CA LEU A 146 -4.72 -2.98 1.82
C LEU A 146 -4.42 -3.75 0.52
N SER A 147 -5.43 -3.91 -0.31
CA SER A 147 -5.23 -4.27 -1.72
C SER A 147 -4.73 -3.06 -2.51
N GLN A 148 -4.27 -3.28 -3.74
CA GLN A 148 -4.23 -2.18 -4.71
C GLN A 148 -5.66 -1.69 -5.01
N LYS A 149 -5.76 -0.43 -5.43
CA LYS A 149 -6.95 0.10 -6.12
C LYS A 149 -7.19 -0.71 -7.38
N ALA A 150 -8.41 -1.16 -7.58
CA ALA A 150 -8.76 -2.04 -8.69
C ALA A 150 -10.08 -1.66 -9.36
N ALA A 151 -10.20 -1.89 -10.66
CA ALA A 151 -11.45 -1.70 -11.41
C ALA A 151 -12.46 -2.84 -11.23
N SER A 152 -12.09 -3.94 -10.58
CA SER A 152 -13.02 -5.03 -10.24
C SER A 152 -12.73 -5.60 -8.86
N ILE A 153 -13.76 -6.15 -8.23
CA ILE A 153 -13.64 -6.85 -6.95
C ILE A 153 -12.71 -8.08 -7.09
N ALA A 154 -12.76 -8.80 -8.22
CA ALA A 154 -11.89 -9.95 -8.46
C ALA A 154 -10.40 -9.56 -8.52
N ALA A 155 -10.09 -8.44 -9.18
CA ALA A 155 -8.74 -7.88 -9.23
C ALA A 155 -8.27 -7.44 -7.83
N ALA A 156 -9.14 -6.78 -7.06
CA ALA A 156 -8.84 -6.42 -5.67
C ALA A 156 -8.58 -7.67 -4.81
N CYS A 157 -9.40 -8.73 -4.93
CA CYS A 157 -9.23 -10.00 -4.23
C CYS A 157 -7.88 -10.67 -4.56
N LYS A 158 -7.48 -10.66 -5.83
CA LYS A 158 -6.17 -11.20 -6.23
C LYS A 158 -5.02 -10.36 -5.67
N SER A 159 -5.18 -9.04 -5.66
CA SER A 159 -4.21 -8.11 -5.08
C SER A 159 -4.05 -8.34 -3.58
N ILE A 160 -5.14 -8.41 -2.81
CA ILE A 160 -5.04 -8.66 -1.37
C ILE A 160 -4.45 -10.05 -1.05
N GLN A 161 -4.78 -11.08 -1.85
CA GLN A 161 -4.16 -12.40 -1.69
C GLN A 161 -2.64 -12.32 -1.81
N ARG A 162 -2.14 -11.58 -2.81
CA ARG A 162 -0.70 -11.37 -3.01
C ARG A 162 -0.07 -10.60 -1.85
N VAL A 163 -0.74 -9.57 -1.34
CA VAL A 163 -0.28 -8.78 -0.18
C VAL A 163 -0.17 -9.66 1.06
N ILE A 164 -1.19 -10.48 1.35
CA ILE A 164 -1.18 -11.42 2.49
C ILE A 164 -0.11 -12.49 2.29
N ALA A 165 0.05 -13.00 1.07
CA ALA A 165 1.10 -13.97 0.76
C ALA A 165 2.50 -13.40 1.00
N ALA A 166 2.75 -12.16 0.58
CA ALA A 166 4.01 -11.45 0.82
C ALA A 166 4.27 -11.19 2.31
N ALA A 167 3.22 -10.99 3.11
CA ALA A 167 3.28 -10.92 4.56
C ALA A 167 3.40 -12.29 5.24
N ARG A 168 3.31 -13.39 4.47
CA ARG A 168 3.20 -14.77 4.99
C ARG A 168 2.07 -14.92 6.01
N GLY A 169 0.93 -14.29 5.71
CA GLY A 169 -0.29 -14.38 6.51
C GLY A 169 -0.63 -13.10 7.26
N LEU A 170 -1.85 -13.10 7.81
CA LEU A 170 -2.44 -12.09 8.67
C LEU A 170 -2.38 -12.56 10.12
N ILE A 171 -1.91 -11.70 11.01
CA ILE A 171 -1.97 -11.88 12.46
C ILE A 171 -3.38 -11.53 12.92
N VAL A 172 -3.91 -12.33 13.83
CA VAL A 172 -5.29 -12.24 14.30
C VAL A 172 -5.35 -12.52 15.79
N TRP A 173 -6.10 -11.75 16.57
CA TRP A 173 -6.37 -12.09 17.97
C TRP A 173 -7.76 -11.69 18.39
N LEU A 174 -8.30 -12.42 19.37
CA LEU A 174 -9.63 -12.16 19.91
C LEU A 174 -9.72 -10.75 20.49
N LEU A 175 -10.78 -10.07 20.11
CA LEU A 175 -11.32 -8.90 20.77
C LEU A 175 -12.52 -9.41 21.55
N ASP A 176 -12.30 -9.75 22.81
CA ASP A 176 -13.41 -9.93 23.76
C ASP A 176 -14.29 -8.67 23.75
N SER A 177 -15.49 -8.75 24.32
CA SER A 177 -16.49 -7.68 24.30
C SER A 177 -15.87 -6.28 24.47
N GLN A 178 -15.62 -5.65 23.33
CA GLN A 178 -15.37 -4.24 23.10
C GLN A 178 -13.98 -3.65 23.38
N THR A 179 -12.87 -4.43 23.38
CA THR A 179 -11.54 -3.81 23.55
C THR A 179 -10.48 -4.19 22.52
N LEU A 180 -10.12 -3.24 21.63
CA LEU A 180 -9.00 -3.30 20.68
C LEU A 180 -7.65 -3.12 21.38
N VAL A 181 -7.43 -3.81 22.50
CA VAL A 181 -6.16 -3.71 23.24
C VAL A 181 -5.12 -4.65 22.63
N PRO A 182 -3.82 -4.34 22.81
CA PRO A 182 -2.76 -5.26 22.46
C PRO A 182 -2.95 -6.60 23.21
N PRO A 183 -2.60 -7.74 22.58
CA PRO A 183 -2.55 -9.04 23.24
C PRO A 183 -1.77 -8.99 24.54
N THR A 184 -2.29 -9.65 25.56
CA THR A 184 -1.63 -9.92 26.83
C THR A 184 -1.51 -11.44 27.00
N PRO A 185 -0.76 -11.97 27.98
CA PRO A 185 -0.50 -13.42 28.08
C PRO A 185 -1.73 -14.31 28.18
N VAL A 186 -2.90 -13.75 28.52
CA VAL A 186 -4.17 -14.47 28.60
C VAL A 186 -4.82 -14.70 27.24
N TYR A 187 -4.42 -13.96 26.20
CA TYR A 187 -4.97 -14.06 24.85
C TYR A 187 -4.14 -15.00 23.97
N THR A 188 -4.84 -15.76 23.13
CA THR A 188 -4.22 -16.51 22.03
C THR A 188 -4.15 -15.61 20.82
N VAL A 189 -2.95 -15.50 20.25
CA VAL A 189 -2.73 -14.86 18.95
C VAL A 189 -2.65 -15.96 17.90
N TYR A 190 -3.23 -15.69 16.74
CA TYR A 190 -3.24 -16.58 15.59
C TYR A 190 -2.53 -15.91 14.42
N ARG A 191 -2.04 -16.73 13.48
CA ARG A 191 -1.63 -16.26 12.17
C ARG A 191 -2.26 -17.11 11.08
N PHE A 192 -3.04 -16.46 10.23
CA PHE A 192 -3.77 -17.09 9.14
C PHE A 192 -3.12 -16.79 7.79
N TYR A 193 -2.89 -17.82 6.97
CA TYR A 193 -2.41 -17.69 5.60
C TYR A 193 -3.44 -18.30 4.64
N PRO A 194 -4.24 -17.51 3.90
CA PRO A 194 -5.18 -18.04 2.92
C PRO A 194 -4.44 -18.66 1.74
N THR A 195 -4.88 -19.85 1.31
CA THR A 195 -4.36 -20.54 0.11
C THR A 195 -5.30 -20.44 -1.07
N SER A 196 -6.61 -20.23 -0.82
CA SER A 196 -7.59 -19.95 -1.88
C SER A 196 -7.59 -18.46 -2.25
N LEU A 197 -7.98 -18.14 -3.49
CA LEU A 197 -8.30 -16.77 -3.87
C LEU A 197 -9.46 -16.28 -3.01
N PRO A 198 -9.34 -15.13 -2.34
CA PRO A 198 -10.46 -14.58 -1.59
C PRO A 198 -11.65 -14.25 -2.50
N TYR A 199 -12.85 -14.38 -1.98
CA TYR A 199 -14.08 -14.11 -2.72
C TYR A 199 -15.00 -13.16 -1.95
N ASN A 200 -15.90 -12.50 -2.67
CA ASN A 200 -16.81 -11.52 -2.09
C ASN A 200 -18.22 -12.08 -1.91
N VAL A 201 -18.82 -11.83 -0.74
CA VAL A 201 -20.25 -12.00 -0.49
C VAL A 201 -20.74 -10.76 0.25
N SER A 202 -21.71 -10.05 -0.33
CA SER A 202 -22.38 -8.89 0.29
C SER A 202 -21.42 -7.84 0.86
N GLY A 203 -20.41 -7.44 0.07
CA GLY A 203 -19.45 -6.40 0.48
C GLY A 203 -18.36 -6.87 1.47
N THR A 204 -18.33 -8.17 1.79
CA THR A 204 -17.33 -8.78 2.68
C THR A 204 -16.49 -9.82 1.93
N ILE A 205 -15.20 -9.88 2.23
CA ILE A 205 -14.24 -10.79 1.59
C ILE A 205 -13.96 -11.97 2.51
N TYR A 206 -13.96 -13.16 1.92
CA TYR A 206 -13.75 -14.42 2.63
C TYR A 206 -12.70 -15.31 1.95
N ALA A 207 -12.17 -16.28 2.70
CA ALA A 207 -11.36 -17.39 2.18
C ALA A 207 -11.73 -18.71 2.88
N ASP A 208 -11.85 -19.81 2.14
CA ASP A 208 -12.30 -21.09 2.71
C ASP A 208 -11.15 -21.94 3.27
N ASN A 209 -9.95 -21.78 2.72
CA ASN A 209 -8.81 -22.65 3.02
C ASN A 209 -7.55 -21.84 3.31
N GLY A 210 -6.75 -22.34 4.24
CA GLY A 210 -5.44 -21.79 4.50
C GLY A 210 -4.58 -22.61 5.46
N TYR A 211 -3.58 -21.96 6.02
CA TYR A 211 -2.81 -22.43 7.15
C TYR A 211 -3.10 -21.56 8.37
N LEU A 212 -3.11 -22.15 9.55
CA LEU A 212 -3.34 -21.45 10.81
C LEU A 212 -2.42 -22.02 11.87
N ASP A 213 -1.63 -21.17 12.52
CA ASP A 213 -0.91 -21.52 13.75
C ASP A 213 -1.30 -20.54 14.86
N SER A 214 -1.21 -21.00 16.11
CA SER A 214 -1.52 -20.22 17.31
C SER A 214 -0.29 -20.05 18.19
N GLN A 215 -0.25 -18.94 18.92
CA GLN A 215 0.77 -18.59 19.89
C GLN A 215 0.09 -18.16 21.20
N THR A 216 0.56 -18.72 22.31
CA THR A 216 0.06 -18.42 23.66
C THR A 216 1.16 -17.72 24.47
N GLY A 217 0.76 -16.96 25.49
CA GLY A 217 1.70 -16.24 26.35
C GLY A 217 2.38 -15.01 25.71
N ILE A 218 1.86 -14.53 24.59
CA ILE A 218 2.31 -13.27 23.98
C ILE A 218 1.89 -12.09 24.85
N ASP A 219 2.79 -11.14 25.07
CA ASP A 219 2.50 -9.88 25.76
C ASP A 219 2.97 -8.69 24.93
N TRP A 220 2.02 -7.97 24.34
CA TRP A 220 2.20 -6.76 23.56
C TRP A 220 1.66 -5.52 24.28
N SER A 221 1.37 -5.62 25.59
CA SER A 221 0.82 -4.50 26.39
C SER A 221 1.71 -3.25 26.40
N ALA A 222 3.02 -3.41 26.17
CA ALA A 222 3.98 -2.31 26.07
C ALA A 222 4.34 -1.93 24.61
N GLY A 223 3.79 -2.63 23.61
CA GLY A 223 4.19 -2.50 22.21
C GLY A 223 3.84 -3.73 21.39
N TYR A 224 3.25 -3.54 20.21
CA TYR A 224 3.04 -4.61 19.24
C TYR A 224 4.38 -5.20 18.80
N VAL A 225 4.55 -6.51 18.93
CA VAL A 225 5.73 -7.24 18.44
C VAL A 225 5.33 -8.33 17.45
N PRO A 226 4.89 -7.97 16.23
CA PRO A 226 4.34 -8.91 15.24
C PRO A 226 5.28 -10.08 14.92
N THR A 227 6.59 -9.87 15.03
CA THR A 227 7.64 -10.86 14.77
C THR A 227 7.63 -12.05 15.74
N GLN A 228 6.93 -11.95 16.88
CA GLN A 228 6.72 -13.08 17.79
C GLN A 228 5.71 -14.10 17.25
N THR A 229 4.97 -13.79 16.18
CA THR A 229 4.05 -14.73 15.55
C THR A 229 4.78 -15.59 14.51
N ALA A 230 4.71 -16.91 14.67
CA ALA A 230 5.33 -17.84 13.73
C ALA A 230 4.53 -17.92 12.43
N VAL A 231 5.22 -18.15 11.31
CA VAL A 231 4.57 -18.42 10.01
C VAL A 231 3.76 -19.71 10.13
N PRO A 232 2.48 -19.72 9.70
CA PRO A 232 1.65 -20.89 9.88
C PRO A 232 2.10 -22.06 8.99
N THR A 233 2.20 -23.25 9.58
CA THR A 233 2.61 -24.49 8.92
C THR A 233 1.54 -25.57 8.95
N THR A 234 0.54 -25.44 9.84
CA THR A 234 -0.55 -26.40 9.98
C THR A 234 -1.68 -26.09 8.99
N PRO A 235 -2.05 -27.02 8.08
CA PRO A 235 -3.20 -26.84 7.22
C PRO A 235 -4.47 -26.69 8.06
N TYR A 236 -5.30 -25.71 7.72
CA TYR A 236 -6.55 -25.45 8.39
C TYR A 236 -7.64 -25.13 7.35
N GLY A 237 -8.60 -26.03 7.24
CA GLY A 237 -9.84 -25.77 6.50
C GLY A 237 -10.85 -25.13 7.44
N PHE A 238 -11.43 -23.99 7.05
CA PHE A 238 -12.52 -23.42 7.81
C PHE A 238 -13.83 -24.11 7.38
N ALA A 239 -14.54 -24.71 8.34
CA ALA A 239 -15.89 -25.20 8.11
C ALA A 239 -16.84 -23.99 8.07
N GLY A 240 -16.88 -23.31 6.92
CA GLY A 240 -17.42 -21.95 6.78
C GLY A 240 -16.30 -20.99 6.40
N ALA A 241 -16.61 -19.87 5.77
CA ALA A 241 -15.59 -19.01 5.18
C ALA A 241 -14.89 -18.14 6.25
N TYR A 242 -13.56 -17.99 6.18
CA TYR A 242 -12.81 -17.06 7.03
C TYR A 242 -12.93 -15.63 6.49
N THR A 243 -13.51 -14.72 7.25
CA THR A 243 -13.64 -13.30 6.87
C THR A 243 -12.28 -12.60 6.92
N ILE A 244 -11.86 -12.02 5.80
CA ILE A 244 -10.64 -11.21 5.69
C ILE A 244 -10.93 -9.74 6.03
N GLY A 245 -12.05 -9.20 5.53
CA GLY A 245 -12.43 -7.80 5.73
C GLY A 245 -13.38 -7.28 4.64
N PRO A 246 -13.71 -5.98 4.64
CA PRO A 246 -14.62 -5.36 3.68
C PRO A 246 -13.96 -5.12 2.32
N VAL A 247 -14.80 -5.10 1.28
CA VAL A 247 -14.50 -4.43 0.01
C VAL A 247 -15.37 -3.20 -0.12
N LYS A 248 -14.76 -2.05 -0.41
CA LYS A 248 -15.45 -0.76 -0.50
C LYS A 248 -15.20 -0.09 -1.85
N SER A 249 -16.18 0.67 -2.32
CA SER A 249 -16.10 1.43 -3.58
C SER A 249 -15.57 2.84 -3.34
N GLU A 250 -14.91 3.40 -4.34
CA GLU A 250 -14.43 4.79 -4.33
C GLU A 250 -15.60 5.78 -4.39
N HIS A 251 -15.52 6.82 -3.55
CA HIS A 251 -16.40 7.97 -3.53
C HIS A 251 -15.58 9.25 -3.54
N SER A 252 -16.06 10.29 -4.22
CA SER A 252 -15.41 11.59 -4.29
C SER A 252 -16.18 12.64 -3.50
N HIS A 253 -15.46 13.38 -2.66
CA HIS A 253 -15.99 14.39 -1.77
C HIS A 253 -15.33 15.72 -2.09
N SER A 254 -16.12 16.77 -2.28
CA SER A 254 -15.63 18.11 -2.57
C SER A 254 -15.98 19.09 -1.46
N GLY A 255 -15.23 20.19 -1.36
CA GLY A 255 -15.46 21.21 -0.34
C GLY A 255 -15.08 20.77 1.08
N ILE A 256 -14.17 19.79 1.17
CA ILE A 256 -13.72 19.21 2.44
C ILE A 256 -12.74 20.15 3.14
N SER A 257 -12.93 20.31 4.45
CA SER A 257 -12.01 21.08 5.29
C SER A 257 -10.92 20.17 5.85
N ILE A 258 -9.66 20.49 5.56
CA ILE A 258 -8.49 19.79 6.10
C ILE A 258 -7.74 20.76 7.01
N THR A 259 -7.43 20.32 8.23
CA THR A 259 -6.60 21.09 9.17
C THR A 259 -5.38 20.27 9.57
N SER A 260 -4.32 20.92 10.02
CA SER A 260 -3.09 20.24 10.45
C SER A 260 -2.48 20.86 11.71
N THR A 261 -1.62 20.08 12.34
CA THR A 261 -0.68 20.52 13.38
C THR A 261 0.69 19.95 13.04
N GLY A 262 1.62 20.82 12.64
CA GLY A 262 2.89 20.37 12.04
C GLY A 262 2.64 19.57 10.77
N SER A 263 3.24 18.40 10.65
CA SER A 263 3.10 17.51 9.49
C SER A 263 1.91 16.54 9.57
N VAL A 264 1.08 16.63 10.61
CA VAL A 264 -0.08 15.74 10.79
C VAL A 264 -1.34 16.49 10.40
N ALA A 265 -2.02 16.00 9.37
CA ALA A 265 -3.31 16.52 8.93
C ALA A 265 -4.46 15.68 9.49
N ARG A 266 -5.65 16.27 9.52
CA ARG A 266 -6.89 15.60 9.89
C ARG A 266 -8.07 16.07 9.06
N ILE A 267 -8.99 15.14 8.81
CA ILE A 267 -10.25 15.32 8.06
C ILE A 267 -11.37 14.78 8.93
N ALA A 268 -12.51 15.46 8.99
CA ALA A 268 -13.66 14.94 9.70
C ALA A 268 -14.12 13.67 8.98
N ALA A 269 -14.14 12.54 9.69
CA ALA A 269 -14.42 11.24 9.11
C ALA A 269 -15.82 11.22 8.44
N ALA A 270 -16.80 11.91 9.05
CA ALA A 270 -18.14 12.07 8.51
C ALA A 270 -18.18 12.79 7.15
N ASP A 271 -17.28 13.75 6.90
CA ASP A 271 -17.24 14.51 5.64
C ASP A 271 -16.83 13.63 4.44
N ILE A 272 -16.11 12.54 4.72
CA ILE A 272 -15.60 11.57 3.74
C ILE A 272 -16.29 10.21 3.84
N GLY A 273 -17.50 10.16 4.42
CA GLY A 273 -18.34 8.96 4.50
C GLY A 273 -17.91 7.91 5.53
N LEU A 274 -16.85 8.18 6.29
CA LEU A 274 -16.35 7.33 7.37
C LEU A 274 -17.08 7.68 8.68
N THR A 275 -18.32 7.24 8.85
CA THR A 275 -19.15 7.59 10.03
C THR A 275 -18.91 6.69 11.24
N ALA A 276 -19.17 7.24 12.44
CA ALA A 276 -19.27 6.50 13.69
C ALA A 276 -20.58 5.71 13.73
N GLY A 277 -20.50 4.38 13.88
CA GLY A 277 -21.67 3.51 14.00
C GLY A 277 -21.61 2.24 13.13
N SER A 278 -20.67 2.17 12.18
CA SER A 278 -20.05 0.93 11.74
C SER A 278 -18.70 0.84 12.43
N TYR A 279 -18.25 -0.32 12.91
CA TYR A 279 -16.93 -0.43 13.52
C TYR A 279 -15.90 0.26 12.60
N TYR A 280 -15.18 1.29 13.04
CA TYR A 280 -14.20 2.02 12.21
C TYR A 280 -13.19 1.08 11.54
N LEU A 281 -13.05 -0.08 12.13
CA LEU A 281 -12.22 -1.16 11.66
C LEU A 281 -12.77 -1.76 10.36
N SER A 282 -14.08 -1.78 10.09
CA SER A 282 -14.67 -2.23 8.81
C SER A 282 -14.62 -1.18 7.69
N GLN A 283 -13.73 -0.20 7.78
CA GLN A 283 -13.57 0.86 6.80
C GLN A 283 -12.22 0.75 6.09
N VAL A 284 -12.16 1.23 4.86
CA VAL A 284 -10.92 1.37 4.10
C VAL A 284 -10.40 2.79 4.35
N ARG A 285 -9.27 2.90 5.05
CA ARG A 285 -8.75 4.18 5.57
C ARG A 285 -7.76 4.85 4.63
N TYR A 286 -7.68 4.38 3.40
CA TYR A 286 -6.89 5.02 2.36
C TYR A 286 -7.68 6.18 1.76
N ILE A 287 -6.99 7.30 1.53
CA ILE A 287 -7.55 8.49 0.90
C ILE A 287 -6.64 9.00 -0.21
N GLU A 288 -7.23 9.61 -1.22
CA GLU A 288 -6.52 10.41 -2.22
C GLU A 288 -6.98 11.86 -2.09
N VAL A 289 -6.05 12.78 -1.83
CA VAL A 289 -6.34 14.21 -1.64
C VAL A 289 -5.76 15.00 -2.81
N SER A 290 -6.55 15.89 -3.37
CA SER A 290 -6.14 16.77 -4.48
C SER A 290 -6.80 18.15 -4.38
N GLY A 291 -6.25 19.13 -5.10
CA GLY A 291 -6.82 20.47 -5.23
C GLY A 291 -6.50 21.44 -4.07
N ALA A 292 -5.65 21.02 -3.13
CA ALA A 292 -5.10 21.92 -2.12
C ALA A 292 -3.95 22.77 -2.71
N ASN A 293 -3.87 24.04 -2.31
CA ASN A 293 -2.79 24.95 -2.75
C ASN A 293 -1.46 24.63 -2.07
N GLU A 294 -1.50 24.17 -0.82
CA GLU A 294 -0.31 23.69 -0.10
C GLU A 294 -0.03 22.24 -0.50
N ALA A 295 1.13 22.02 -1.13
CA ALA A 295 1.46 20.76 -1.78
C ALA A 295 1.44 19.56 -0.83
N GLU A 296 1.78 19.77 0.45
CA GLU A 296 1.88 18.74 1.49
C GLU A 296 0.56 18.03 1.77
N TYR A 297 -0.59 18.68 1.54
CA TYR A 297 -1.90 18.06 1.72
C TYR A 297 -2.28 17.12 0.57
N ASN A 298 -1.71 17.30 -0.62
CA ASN A 298 -2.07 16.52 -1.80
C ASN A 298 -1.28 15.20 -1.85
N GLY A 299 -1.92 14.13 -2.30
CA GLY A 299 -1.30 12.82 -2.45
C GLY A 299 -2.20 11.68 -2.02
N THR A 300 -1.59 10.52 -1.80
CA THR A 300 -2.27 9.31 -1.34
C THR A 300 -1.79 8.96 0.06
N PHE A 301 -2.71 8.63 0.95
CA PHE A 301 -2.40 8.44 2.37
C PHE A 301 -3.16 7.27 2.95
N ILE A 302 -2.53 6.56 3.88
CA ILE A 302 -3.20 5.64 4.79
C ILE A 302 -3.48 6.40 6.08
N GLY A 303 -4.75 6.61 6.36
CA GLY A 303 -5.19 7.33 7.53
C GLY A 303 -5.32 6.45 8.77
N TRP A 304 -5.18 7.08 9.93
CA TRP A 304 -5.37 6.47 11.24
C TRP A 304 -6.47 7.17 12.02
N ILE A 305 -7.06 6.45 12.97
CA ILE A 305 -8.31 6.85 13.65
C ILE A 305 -8.10 7.21 15.13
N THR A 306 -6.86 7.12 15.62
CA THR A 306 -6.47 7.53 16.96
C THR A 306 -5.00 7.92 17.00
N THR A 307 -4.64 8.86 17.87
CA THR A 307 -3.23 9.20 18.16
C THR A 307 -2.59 8.26 19.19
N ASP A 308 -3.37 7.36 19.79
CA ASP A 308 -2.89 6.30 20.69
C ASP A 308 -2.65 5.00 19.92
N ASP A 309 -1.40 4.81 19.49
CA ASP A 309 -0.98 3.67 18.67
C ASP A 309 -1.11 2.33 19.40
N LEU A 310 -0.94 2.35 20.73
CA LEU A 310 -1.01 1.19 21.60
C LEU A 310 -2.44 0.86 22.00
N GLN A 311 -3.43 1.70 21.68
CA GLN A 311 -4.83 1.48 22.00
C GLN A 311 -5.02 1.10 23.47
N THR A 312 -4.49 1.93 24.36
CA THR A 312 -4.47 1.67 25.80
C THR A 312 -5.84 1.76 26.47
N LYS A 313 -6.87 2.29 25.79
CA LYS A 313 -8.23 2.33 26.34
C LYS A 313 -9.05 1.15 25.86
N ALA A 314 -9.76 0.57 26.82
CA ALA A 314 -10.66 -0.55 26.65
C ALA A 314 -11.72 -0.27 25.58
N ASP A 315 -12.56 0.76 25.70
CA ASP A 315 -13.69 0.95 24.79
C ASP A 315 -13.33 1.67 23.47
N PHE A 316 -12.39 1.10 22.71
CA PHE A 316 -11.91 1.71 21.47
C PHE A 316 -13.03 1.93 20.42
N ILE A 317 -14.02 1.04 20.41
CA ILE A 317 -15.08 1.03 19.41
C ILE A 317 -16.12 2.12 19.69
N ASN A 318 -16.49 2.35 20.96
CA ASN A 318 -17.54 3.32 21.29
C ASN A 318 -16.98 4.69 21.73
N ASP A 319 -15.78 4.76 22.32
CA ASP A 319 -15.27 5.98 22.97
C ASP A 319 -14.11 6.70 22.25
N MET A 320 -13.49 6.14 21.20
CA MET A 320 -12.16 6.61 20.73
C MET A 320 -12.01 7.11 19.30
N ASN A 321 -13.05 7.09 18.45
CA ASN A 321 -12.96 7.97 17.28
C ASN A 321 -13.44 9.35 17.69
N ASP A 322 -12.51 10.28 17.74
CA ASP A 322 -12.77 11.70 18.04
C ASP A 322 -13.46 12.45 16.88
N GLY A 323 -13.94 11.72 15.88
CA GLY A 323 -14.57 12.19 14.66
C GLY A 323 -13.59 12.42 13.51
N TRP A 324 -12.31 12.08 13.66
CA TRP A 324 -11.26 12.43 12.71
C TRP A 324 -10.55 11.22 12.10
N LEU A 325 -10.20 11.36 10.82
CA LEU A 325 -9.17 10.58 10.16
C LEU A 325 -7.90 11.44 10.11
N TYR A 326 -6.82 10.92 10.64
CA TYR A 326 -5.52 11.56 10.67
C TYR A 326 -4.59 10.97 9.63
N TYR A 327 -3.68 11.75 9.06
CA TYR A 327 -2.68 11.24 8.13
C TYR A 327 -1.38 12.06 8.17
N GLN A 328 -0.29 11.40 7.77
CA GLN A 328 1.06 11.96 7.79
C GLN A 328 1.36 12.60 6.44
N MET A 329 1.59 13.91 6.42
CA MET A 329 2.04 14.64 5.24
C MET A 329 3.57 14.52 5.06
N SER A 330 4.05 14.83 3.85
CA SER A 330 5.48 14.83 3.51
C SER A 330 6.29 15.93 4.22
N GLY A 331 5.61 16.96 4.73
CA GLY A 331 6.21 18.10 5.42
C GLY A 331 5.20 18.87 6.25
N THR A 332 5.63 19.99 6.84
CA THR A 332 4.73 20.94 7.50
C THR A 332 4.27 21.97 6.46
N PRO A 333 2.96 22.10 6.21
CA PRO A 333 2.44 23.06 5.24
C PRO A 333 2.65 24.48 5.73
N SER A 334 2.70 25.42 4.78
CA SER A 334 2.79 26.85 5.08
C SER A 334 1.55 27.40 5.81
N SER A 335 0.42 26.69 5.76
CA SER A 335 -0.83 27.01 6.44
C SER A 335 -1.40 25.79 7.16
N ALA A 336 -1.87 25.99 8.40
CA ALA A 336 -2.52 24.96 9.21
C ALA A 336 -3.92 24.55 8.70
N THR A 337 -4.46 25.28 7.72
CA THR A 337 -5.71 24.96 7.03
C THR A 337 -5.44 24.90 5.54
N ALA A 338 -5.81 23.79 4.91
CA ALA A 338 -5.70 23.64 3.46
C ALA A 338 -6.61 24.64 2.74
N THR A 339 -6.09 25.28 1.70
CA THR A 339 -6.87 26.20 0.85
C THR A 339 -7.00 25.65 -0.57
N GLY A 340 -7.98 26.12 -1.34
CA GLY A 340 -8.23 25.68 -2.72
C GLY A 340 -9.54 24.92 -2.88
N THR A 341 -9.69 24.22 -4.01
CA THR A 341 -10.88 23.39 -4.30
C THR A 341 -10.53 21.95 -3.99
N ILE A 342 -10.62 21.61 -2.70
CA ILE A 342 -10.19 20.32 -2.19
C ILE A 342 -11.19 19.23 -2.61
N VAL A 343 -10.63 18.15 -3.16
CA VAL A 343 -11.33 16.90 -3.43
C VAL A 343 -10.63 15.77 -2.71
N VAL A 344 -11.39 15.00 -1.94
CA VAL A 344 -10.93 13.80 -1.25
C VAL A 344 -11.66 12.60 -1.80
N LYS A 345 -10.92 11.59 -2.25
CA LYS A 345 -11.46 10.27 -2.55
C LYS A 345 -11.31 9.37 -1.33
N SER A 346 -12.37 8.67 -0.98
CA SER A 346 -12.41 7.69 0.12
C SER A 346 -13.16 6.43 -0.32
N TYR A 347 -13.15 5.39 0.52
CA TYR A 347 -13.71 4.07 0.20
C TYR A 347 -14.63 3.60 1.33
N TYR A 348 -15.96 3.58 1.12
CA TYR A 348 -16.94 3.15 2.14
C TYR A 348 -18.18 2.45 1.60
#